data_AF-A0A4Q0I5E7-F1
#
_entry.id   AF-A0A4Q0I5E7-F1
#
_cell.length_a   1.000
_cell.length_b   1.000
_cell.length_c   1.000
_cell.angle_alpha   90.00
_cell.angle_beta   90.00
_cell.angle_gamma   90.00
#
_symmetry.space_group_name_H-M   'P 1'
#
loop_
_entity.id
_entity.type
_entity.pdbx_description
1 polymer ?
#
loop_
_entity_poly.entity_id
_entity_poly.type
_entity_poly.pdbx_seq_one_letter_code
_entity_poly.pdbx_strand_id
1 'polypeptide(L)'
;MKTWTLSARIASSIAAYVLSYILLYYSSIYREFVVLFETQTRAFIIINIVALIIIGLCRKKFEKAVGIICMIFAAPSVMAHSKLFTSMSSRLKYAQYFKPHLTALLFLTAIVLLLAANRLEKLDRQYDEMISGGALEADINLITLNSIKVYSVFLAVVFLSGLVLIALGFIVPQIKASWPTVIIMVATGILLVVGCVLYLYRRWIKK
;
A
#
# COMPACT_ATOMS: atom_id res chain seq x y z
N MET A 1 6.60 -8.37 23.99
CA MET A 1 6.22 -7.33 23.00
C MET A 1 6.48 -7.75 21.55
N LYS A 2 7.67 -8.33 21.28
CA LYS A 2 8.11 -8.83 19.96
C LYS A 2 7.14 -9.81 19.28
N THR A 3 6.41 -10.62 20.04
CA THR A 3 5.42 -11.58 19.50
C THR A 3 4.18 -10.90 18.91
N TRP A 4 3.67 -9.84 19.53
CA TRP A 4 2.49 -9.14 19.00
C TRP A 4 2.85 -8.23 17.82
N THR A 5 4.00 -7.53 17.86
CA THR A 5 4.47 -6.71 16.73
C THR A 5 4.75 -7.55 15.49
N LEU A 6 5.34 -8.73 15.66
CA LEU A 6 5.53 -9.70 14.59
C LEU A 6 4.21 -10.17 13.98
N SER A 7 3.24 -10.57 14.81
CA SER A 7 1.92 -11.00 14.32
C SER A 7 1.18 -9.88 13.59
N ALA A 8 1.19 -8.65 14.14
CA ALA A 8 0.57 -7.49 13.52
C ALA A 8 1.23 -7.13 12.17
N ARG A 9 2.56 -7.27 12.08
CA ARG A 9 3.33 -7.08 10.85
C ARG A 9 2.90 -8.09 9.79
N ILE A 10 2.95 -9.38 10.11
CA ILE A 10 2.57 -10.46 9.19
C ILE A 10 1.12 -10.31 8.74
N ALA A 11 0.19 -10.04 9.67
CA ALA A 11 -1.21 -9.84 9.35
C ALA A 11 -1.41 -8.67 8.39
N SER A 12 -0.71 -7.54 8.61
CA SER A 12 -0.77 -6.37 7.73
C SER A 12 -0.23 -6.68 6.33
N SER A 13 0.89 -7.39 6.22
CA SER A 13 1.50 -7.78 4.94
C SER A 13 0.63 -8.77 4.17
N ILE A 14 0.02 -9.76 4.84
CA ILE A 14 -0.92 -10.70 4.23
C ILE A 14 -2.18 -9.97 3.76
N ALA A 15 -2.77 -9.10 4.59
CA ALA A 15 -3.95 -8.34 4.22
C ALA A 15 -3.68 -7.44 3.01
N ALA A 16 -2.53 -6.75 2.97
CA ALA A 16 -2.11 -5.95 1.81
C ALA A 16 -1.94 -6.79 0.55
N TYR A 17 -1.31 -7.97 0.68
CA TYR A 17 -1.12 -8.91 -0.42
C TYR A 17 -2.46 -9.39 -0.99
N VAL A 18 -3.40 -9.79 -0.12
CA VAL A 18 -4.74 -10.24 -0.53
C VAL A 18 -5.50 -9.13 -1.23
N LEU A 19 -5.51 -7.91 -0.67
CA LEU A 19 -6.17 -6.76 -1.30
C LEU A 19 -5.57 -6.43 -2.67
N SER A 20 -4.24 -6.48 -2.79
CA SER A 20 -3.55 -6.24 -4.06
C SER A 20 -3.82 -7.34 -5.08
N TYR A 21 -3.90 -8.60 -4.63
CA TYR A 21 -4.27 -9.73 -5.48
C TYR A 21 -5.72 -9.65 -5.94
N ILE A 22 -6.65 -9.24 -5.07
CA ILE A 22 -8.05 -8.95 -5.44
C ILE A 22 -8.09 -7.88 -6.54
N LEU A 23 -7.29 -6.81 -6.41
CA LEU A 23 -7.15 -5.81 -7.46
C LEU A 23 -6.64 -6.43 -8.77
N LEU A 24 -5.66 -7.33 -8.74
CA LEU A 24 -5.20 -8.03 -9.94
C LEU A 24 -6.29 -8.92 -10.54
N TYR A 25 -6.95 -9.74 -9.72
CA TYR A 25 -7.98 -10.69 -10.15
C TYR A 25 -9.12 -10.00 -10.93
N TYR A 26 -9.55 -8.84 -10.46
CA TYR A 26 -10.54 -7.98 -11.12
C TYR A 26 -9.92 -7.03 -12.15
N SER A 27 -8.87 -7.46 -12.86
CA SER A 27 -8.26 -6.69 -13.95
C SER A 27 -8.24 -7.48 -15.26
N SER A 28 -8.19 -6.76 -16.38
CA SER A 28 -7.98 -7.36 -17.71
C SER A 28 -6.73 -8.23 -17.80
N ILE A 29 -5.65 -7.82 -17.13
CA ILE A 29 -4.36 -8.52 -17.16
C ILE A 29 -4.49 -9.92 -16.53
N TYR A 30 -5.31 -10.08 -15.48
CA TYR A 30 -5.56 -11.41 -14.94
C TYR A 30 -6.27 -12.32 -15.94
N ARG A 31 -7.17 -11.79 -16.75
CA ARG A 31 -7.84 -12.57 -17.80
C ARG A 31 -6.86 -13.05 -18.87
N GLU A 32 -5.86 -12.25 -19.24
CA GLU A 32 -4.78 -12.69 -20.13
C GLU A 32 -4.00 -13.86 -19.53
N PHE A 33 -3.71 -13.82 -18.22
CA PHE A 33 -3.11 -14.96 -17.53
C PHE A 33 -4.03 -16.19 -17.51
N VAL A 34 -5.34 -16.03 -17.38
CA VAL A 34 -6.29 -17.15 -17.46
C VAL A 34 -6.29 -17.78 -18.86
N VAL A 35 -6.19 -16.98 -19.92
CA VAL A 35 -6.05 -17.50 -21.29
C VAL A 35 -4.73 -18.23 -21.47
N LEU A 36 -3.63 -17.66 -20.98
CA LEU A 36 -2.28 -18.25 -21.05
C LEU A 36 -2.16 -19.56 -20.27
N PHE A 37 -2.78 -19.64 -19.09
CA PHE A 37 -2.72 -20.80 -18.20
C PHE A 37 -3.96 -21.70 -18.26
N GLU A 38 -4.79 -21.50 -19.29
CA GLU A 38 -6.03 -22.23 -19.64
C GLU A 38 -7.19 -22.14 -18.64
N THR A 39 -6.91 -22.03 -17.33
CA THR A 39 -7.94 -22.04 -16.28
C THR A 39 -7.65 -20.99 -15.20
N GLN A 40 -8.72 -20.51 -14.56
CA GLN A 40 -8.62 -19.56 -13.44
C GLN A 40 -7.81 -20.15 -12.27
N THR A 41 -8.03 -21.42 -11.95
CA THR A 41 -7.33 -22.10 -10.86
C THR A 41 -5.83 -22.22 -11.13
N ARG A 42 -5.42 -22.59 -12.36
CA ARG A 42 -3.99 -22.65 -12.71
C ARG A 42 -3.35 -21.27 -12.68
N ALA A 43 -4.00 -20.24 -13.22
CA ALA A 43 -3.50 -18.87 -13.15
C ALA A 43 -3.34 -18.40 -11.70
N PHE A 44 -4.34 -18.66 -10.83
CA PHE A 44 -4.25 -18.38 -9.40
C PHE A 44 -3.04 -19.06 -8.75
N ILE A 45 -2.87 -20.36 -8.94
CA ILE A 45 -1.79 -21.14 -8.34
C ILE A 45 -0.43 -20.64 -8.81
N ILE A 46 -0.23 -20.51 -10.13
CA ILE A 46 1.06 -20.13 -10.72
C ILE A 46 1.48 -18.73 -10.26
N ILE A 47 0.60 -17.74 -10.33
CA ILE A 47 0.91 -16.35 -9.93
C ILE A 47 1.31 -16.31 -8.45
N ASN A 48 0.57 -17.00 -7.57
CA ASN A 48 0.87 -17.00 -6.14
C ASN A 48 2.15 -17.77 -5.81
N ILE A 49 2.41 -18.92 -6.46
CA ILE A 49 3.66 -19.66 -6.27
C ILE A 49 4.86 -18.80 -6.69
N VAL A 50 4.80 -18.17 -7.86
CA VAL A 50 5.89 -17.30 -8.34
C VAL A 50 6.12 -16.13 -7.38
N ALA A 51 5.03 -15.49 -6.91
CA ALA A 51 5.13 -14.41 -5.93
C ALA A 51 5.78 -14.88 -4.62
N LEU A 52 5.37 -16.02 -4.07
CA LEU A 52 5.94 -16.59 -2.86
C LEU A 52 7.42 -16.97 -3.03
N ILE A 53 7.81 -17.51 -4.19
CA ILE A 53 9.22 -17.80 -4.51
C ILE A 53 10.04 -16.50 -4.49
N ILE A 54 9.57 -15.44 -5.15
CA ILE A 54 10.26 -14.14 -5.16
C ILE A 54 10.40 -13.57 -3.73
N ILE A 55 9.34 -13.65 -2.92
CA ILE A 55 9.37 -13.23 -1.51
C ILE A 55 10.39 -14.05 -0.71
N GLY A 56 10.38 -15.37 -0.90
CA GLY A 56 11.28 -16.31 -0.23
C GLY A 56 12.76 -16.04 -0.57
N LEU A 57 13.07 -15.82 -1.84
CA LEU A 57 14.41 -15.43 -2.29
C LEU A 57 14.86 -14.10 -1.66
N CYS A 58 13.91 -13.20 -1.39
CA CYS A 58 14.16 -11.91 -0.77
C CYS A 58 14.01 -11.91 0.77
N ARG A 59 14.16 -13.05 1.46
CA ARG A 59 13.90 -13.16 2.92
C ARG A 59 14.48 -12.05 3.80
N LYS A 60 15.69 -11.56 3.50
CA LYS A 60 16.36 -10.48 4.26
C LYS A 60 15.69 -9.10 4.11
N LYS A 61 14.87 -8.94 3.07
CA LYS A 61 14.14 -7.74 2.69
C LYS A 61 12.66 -8.09 2.44
N PHE A 62 12.09 -8.96 3.29
CA PHE A 62 10.74 -9.51 3.13
C PHE A 62 9.68 -8.43 2.86
N GLU A 63 9.57 -7.39 3.70
CA GLU A 63 8.55 -6.35 3.53
C GLU A 63 8.72 -5.54 2.25
N LYS A 64 9.97 -5.36 1.78
CA LYS A 64 10.23 -4.69 0.50
C LYS A 64 9.76 -5.55 -0.67
N ALA A 65 10.01 -6.86 -0.63
CA ALA A 65 9.59 -7.78 -1.67
C ALA A 65 8.06 -7.89 -1.74
N VAL A 66 7.41 -8.04 -0.57
CA VAL A 66 5.93 -8.02 -0.48
C VAL A 66 5.38 -6.71 -1.03
N GLY A 67 5.97 -5.57 -0.65
CA GLY A 67 5.56 -4.26 -1.16
C GLY A 67 5.67 -4.15 -2.68
N ILE A 68 6.76 -4.62 -3.29
CA ILE A 68 6.94 -4.62 -4.75
C ILE A 68 5.87 -5.49 -5.43
N ILE A 69 5.62 -6.69 -4.93
CA ILE A 69 4.62 -7.60 -5.51
C ILE A 69 3.21 -7.02 -5.38
N CYS A 70 2.88 -6.44 -4.22
CA CYS A 70 1.60 -5.77 -4.03
C CYS A 70 1.41 -4.62 -5.05
N MET A 71 2.45 -3.83 -5.29
CA MET A 71 2.41 -2.77 -6.30
C MET A 71 2.24 -3.34 -7.72
N ILE A 72 2.94 -4.42 -8.06
CA ILE A 72 2.79 -5.11 -9.37
C ILE A 72 1.37 -5.63 -9.54
N PHE A 73 0.77 -6.22 -8.50
CA PHE A 73 -0.59 -6.75 -8.55
C PHE A 73 -1.65 -5.65 -8.65
N ALA A 74 -1.46 -4.54 -7.94
CA ALA A 74 -2.41 -3.43 -7.96
C ALA A 74 -2.30 -2.53 -9.21
N ALA A 75 -1.11 -2.42 -9.81
CA ALA A 75 -0.83 -1.52 -10.94
C ALA A 75 -1.81 -1.68 -12.12
N PRO A 76 -2.12 -2.90 -12.63
CA PRO A 76 -3.12 -3.12 -13.67
C PRO A 76 -4.45 -2.39 -13.45
N SER A 77 -5.00 -2.51 -12.24
CA SER A 77 -6.31 -1.94 -11.89
C SER A 77 -6.26 -0.43 -11.72
N VAL A 78 -5.16 0.12 -11.23
CA VAL A 78 -4.97 1.57 -11.15
C VAL A 78 -4.77 2.17 -12.56
N MET A 79 -3.97 1.51 -13.40
CA MET A 79 -3.66 1.96 -14.75
C MET A 79 -4.88 1.93 -15.68
N ALA A 80 -5.81 1.00 -15.49
CA ALA A 80 -7.05 0.92 -16.24
C ALA A 80 -7.91 2.21 -16.14
N HIS A 81 -7.77 2.96 -15.05
CA HIS A 81 -8.47 4.24 -14.84
C HIS A 81 -7.62 5.47 -15.22
N SER A 82 -6.39 5.26 -15.71
CA SER A 82 -5.54 6.35 -16.19
C SER A 82 -5.92 6.81 -17.59
N LYS A 83 -5.97 8.13 -17.81
CA LYS A 83 -6.17 8.73 -19.13
C LYS A 83 -5.08 8.33 -20.14
N LEU A 84 -3.88 7.97 -19.66
CA LEU A 84 -2.76 7.54 -20.50
C LEU A 84 -2.97 6.17 -21.15
N PHE A 85 -3.78 5.29 -20.53
CA PHE A 85 -4.02 3.93 -21.04
C PHE A 85 -5.33 3.82 -21.84
N THR A 86 -6.30 4.67 -21.53
CA THR A 86 -7.59 4.73 -22.25
C THR A 86 -7.48 5.26 -23.69
N SER A 87 -6.39 5.94 -24.04
CA SER A 87 -6.07 6.33 -25.42
C SER A 87 -5.40 5.24 -26.25
N MET A 88 -4.91 4.16 -25.61
CA MET A 88 -4.32 3.00 -26.29
C MET A 88 -5.40 1.95 -26.56
N SER A 89 -5.97 1.98 -27.76
CA SER A 89 -6.76 0.91 -28.38
C SER A 89 -8.08 0.50 -27.69
N SER A 90 -9.17 0.71 -28.42
CA SER A 90 -10.52 0.19 -28.12
C SER A 90 -10.64 -1.34 -28.13
N ARG A 91 -9.60 -2.10 -28.53
CA ARG A 91 -9.61 -3.58 -28.58
C ARG A 91 -9.29 -4.27 -27.25
N LEU A 92 -8.72 -3.58 -26.26
CA LEU A 92 -8.38 -4.14 -24.94
C LEU A 92 -9.45 -3.85 -23.87
N LYS A 93 -10.70 -3.61 -24.28
CA LYS A 93 -11.83 -3.44 -23.35
C LYS A 93 -12.25 -4.79 -22.77
N TYR A 94 -11.46 -5.32 -21.84
CA TYR A 94 -11.94 -6.40 -20.99
C TYR A 94 -12.72 -5.80 -19.81
N ALA A 95 -13.96 -6.29 -19.66
CA ALA A 95 -15.07 -5.66 -18.95
C ALA A 95 -15.09 -5.81 -17.42
N GLN A 96 -13.99 -6.23 -16.79
CA GLN A 96 -13.93 -6.43 -15.34
C GLN A 96 -12.88 -5.51 -14.73
N TYR A 97 -13.37 -4.41 -14.19
CA TYR A 97 -12.66 -3.58 -13.22
C TYR A 97 -13.63 -3.23 -12.11
N PHE A 98 -13.11 -3.09 -10.89
CA PHE A 98 -13.88 -2.41 -9.87
C PHE A 98 -14.21 -0.98 -10.31
N LYS A 99 -15.31 -0.45 -9.78
CA LYS A 99 -15.60 0.98 -9.95
C LYS A 99 -14.41 1.78 -9.42
N PRO A 100 -14.01 2.89 -10.05
CA PRO A 100 -12.75 3.55 -9.73
C PRO A 100 -12.63 4.00 -8.26
N HIS A 101 -13.75 4.30 -7.58
CA HIS A 101 -13.75 4.60 -6.13
C HIS A 101 -13.36 3.40 -5.27
N LEU A 102 -13.84 2.21 -5.62
CA LEU A 102 -13.53 0.98 -4.91
C LEU A 102 -12.08 0.57 -5.19
N THR A 103 -11.61 0.72 -6.44
CA THR A 103 -10.19 0.53 -6.79
C THR A 103 -9.28 1.44 -5.95
N ALA A 104 -9.60 2.73 -5.87
CA ALA A 104 -8.82 3.70 -5.10
C ALA A 104 -8.82 3.40 -3.60
N LEU A 105 -9.97 3.00 -3.04
CA LEU A 105 -10.10 2.61 -1.63
C LEU A 105 -9.26 1.38 -1.29
N LEU A 106 -9.38 0.31 -2.08
CA LEU A 106 -8.63 -0.93 -1.88
C LEU A 106 -7.13 -0.68 -2.01
N PHE A 107 -6.72 0.13 -2.99
CA PHE A 107 -5.32 0.49 -3.20
C PHE A 107 -4.76 1.32 -2.04
N LEU A 108 -5.49 2.35 -1.58
CA LEU A 108 -5.10 3.15 -0.41
C LEU A 108 -4.96 2.27 0.85
N THR A 109 -5.92 1.36 1.06
CA THR A 109 -5.91 0.44 2.19
C THR A 109 -4.67 -0.47 2.14
N ALA A 110 -4.36 -1.04 0.97
CA ALA A 110 -3.17 -1.86 0.79
C ALA A 110 -1.88 -1.07 1.07
N ILE A 111 -1.77 0.18 0.62
CA ILE A 111 -0.61 1.05 0.91
C ILE A 111 -0.47 1.30 2.41
N VAL A 112 -1.54 1.65 3.11
CA VAL A 112 -1.50 1.94 4.55
C VAL A 112 -1.07 0.70 5.35
N LEU A 113 -1.56 -0.49 4.97
CA LEU A 113 -1.14 -1.75 5.58
C LEU A 113 0.36 -2.05 5.34
N LEU A 114 0.86 -1.83 4.12
CA LEU A 114 2.30 -1.98 3.83
C LEU A 114 3.16 -0.97 4.61
N LEU A 115 2.70 0.27 4.76
CA LEU A 115 3.37 1.29 5.57
C LEU A 115 3.40 0.91 7.05
N ALA A 116 2.34 0.29 7.56
CA ALA A 116 2.28 -0.25 8.92
C ALA A 116 3.27 -1.41 9.10
N ALA A 117 3.24 -2.40 8.21
CA ALA A 117 4.13 -3.56 8.26
C ALA A 117 5.62 -3.16 8.22
N ASN A 118 5.99 -2.30 7.29
CA ASN A 118 7.37 -1.80 7.16
C ASN A 118 7.81 -0.99 8.41
N ARG A 119 6.89 -0.27 9.06
CA ARG A 119 7.20 0.42 10.31
C ARG A 119 7.47 -0.56 11.43
N LEU A 120 6.65 -1.60 11.57
CA LEU A 120 6.81 -2.64 12.58
C LEU A 120 8.13 -3.39 12.39
N GLU A 121 8.50 -3.74 11.15
CA GLU A 121 9.80 -4.35 10.84
C GLU A 121 10.97 -3.48 11.35
N LYS A 122 10.92 -2.16 11.08
CA LYS A 122 11.96 -1.24 11.55
C LYS A 122 12.01 -1.16 13.07
N LEU A 123 10.87 -1.22 13.75
CA LEU A 123 10.83 -1.20 15.21
C LEU A 123 11.39 -2.48 15.81
N ASP A 124 11.08 -3.65 15.24
CA ASP A 124 11.65 -4.92 15.71
C ASP A 124 13.19 -4.91 15.56
N ARG A 125 13.73 -4.35 14.47
CA ARG A 125 15.19 -4.21 14.30
C ARG A 125 15.80 -3.24 15.32
N GLN A 126 15.16 -2.08 15.53
CA GLN A 126 15.61 -1.10 16.53
C GLN A 126 15.57 -1.66 17.95
N TYR A 127 14.57 -2.49 18.26
CA TYR A 127 14.45 -3.20 19.52
C TYR A 127 15.64 -4.13 19.75
N ASP A 128 15.96 -4.96 18.76
CA ASP A 128 17.09 -5.90 18.84
C ASP A 128 18.44 -5.18 18.95
N GLU A 129 18.63 -4.08 18.21
CA GLU A 129 19.82 -3.23 18.30
C GLU A 129 19.97 -2.62 19.71
N MET A 130 18.91 -2.06 20.28
CA MET A 130 18.95 -1.43 21.61
C MET A 130 19.22 -2.45 22.73
N ILE A 131 18.61 -3.64 22.66
CA ILE A 131 18.90 -4.72 23.61
C ILE A 131 20.36 -5.15 23.50
N SER A 132 20.87 -5.33 22.28
CA SER A 132 22.27 -5.72 22.07
C SER A 132 23.26 -4.67 22.57
N GLY A 133 22.85 -3.40 22.60
CA GLY A 133 23.61 -2.28 23.17
C GLY A 133 23.51 -2.15 24.70
N GLY A 134 22.83 -3.08 25.39
CA GLY A 134 22.74 -3.09 26.86
C GLY A 134 21.66 -2.18 27.45
N ALA A 135 20.72 -1.68 26.65
CA ALA A 135 19.61 -0.88 27.16
C ALA A 135 18.58 -1.74 27.92
N LEU A 136 17.95 -1.13 28.93
CA LEU A 136 16.93 -1.77 29.76
C LEU A 136 15.65 -2.07 28.95
N GLU A 137 15.18 -3.31 29.02
CA GLU A 137 14.03 -3.78 28.24
C GLU A 137 12.75 -2.96 28.54
N ALA A 138 12.57 -2.52 29.78
CA ALA A 138 11.43 -1.69 30.19
C ALA A 138 11.40 -0.34 29.43
N ASP A 139 12.55 0.31 29.28
CA ASP A 139 12.66 1.60 28.60
C ASP A 139 12.45 1.44 27.09
N ILE A 140 13.03 0.38 26.51
CA ILE A 140 12.85 0.06 25.09
C ILE A 140 11.37 -0.23 24.78
N ASN A 141 10.67 -0.93 25.67
CA ASN A 141 9.24 -1.19 25.53
C ASN A 141 8.42 0.10 25.52
N LEU A 142 8.71 1.03 26.43
CA LEU A 142 8.02 2.31 26.52
C LEU A 142 8.26 3.16 25.25
N ILE A 143 9.51 3.23 24.79
CA ILE A 143 9.89 3.93 23.55
C ILE A 143 9.17 3.33 22.34
N THR A 144 9.15 2.01 22.24
CA THR A 144 8.55 1.30 21.10
C THR A 144 7.03 1.48 21.08
N LEU A 145 6.35 1.38 22.22
CA LEU A 145 4.90 1.63 22.33
C LEU A 145 4.55 3.07 21.95
N ASN A 146 5.30 4.06 22.46
CA ASN A 146 5.06 5.46 22.12
C ASN A 146 5.28 5.71 20.62
N SER A 147 6.32 5.10 20.05
CA SER A 147 6.60 5.17 18.62
C SER A 147 5.49 4.53 17.76
N ILE A 148 4.90 3.41 18.20
CA ILE A 148 3.73 2.81 17.53
C ILE A 148 2.53 3.76 17.60
N LYS A 149 2.25 4.35 18.77
CA LYS A 149 1.14 5.29 18.97
C LYS A 149 1.26 6.53 18.08
N VAL A 150 2.45 7.13 17.99
CA VAL A 150 2.68 8.30 17.14
C VAL A 150 2.53 7.93 15.66
N TYR A 151 3.04 6.76 15.25
CA TYR A 151 2.93 6.32 13.86
C TYR A 151 1.51 5.89 13.47
N SER A 152 0.72 5.32 14.39
CA SER A 152 -0.68 4.97 14.12
C SER A 152 -1.53 6.23 13.91
N VAL A 153 -1.30 7.29 14.67
CA VAL A 153 -1.93 8.61 14.43
C VAL A 153 -1.55 9.14 13.05
N PHE A 154 -0.27 9.05 12.66
CA PHE A 154 0.17 9.43 11.32
C PHE A 154 -0.53 8.63 10.22
N LEU A 155 -0.61 7.29 10.36
CA LEU A 155 -1.32 6.45 9.40
C LEU A 155 -2.82 6.77 9.32
N ALA A 156 -3.46 7.06 10.45
CA ALA A 156 -4.86 7.45 10.48
C ALA A 156 -5.09 8.77 9.73
N VAL A 157 -4.20 9.76 9.91
CA VAL A 157 -4.25 11.03 9.16
C VAL A 157 -4.06 10.79 7.67
N VAL A 158 -3.08 9.98 7.26
CA VAL A 158 -2.86 9.61 5.85
C VAL A 158 -4.08 8.91 5.26
N PHE A 159 -4.68 7.97 5.99
CA PHE A 159 -5.85 7.24 5.52
C PHE A 159 -7.07 8.14 5.38
N LEU A 160 -7.42 8.92 6.42
CA LEU A 160 -8.56 9.83 6.41
C LEU A 160 -8.45 10.90 5.32
N SER A 161 -7.28 11.52 5.21
CA SER A 161 -7.04 12.52 4.17
C SER A 161 -7.04 11.92 2.77
N GLY A 162 -6.54 10.69 2.60
CA GLY A 162 -6.68 9.92 1.37
C GLY A 162 -8.14 9.62 1.02
N LEU A 163 -8.98 9.25 1.99
CA LEU A 163 -10.42 9.05 1.77
C LEU A 163 -11.11 10.34 1.32
N VAL A 164 -10.78 11.48 1.92
CA VAL A 164 -11.29 12.79 1.51
C VAL A 164 -10.88 13.11 0.07
N LEU A 165 -9.62 12.87 -0.29
CA LEU A 165 -9.14 13.08 -1.67
C LEU A 165 -9.84 12.16 -2.67
N ILE A 166 -10.07 10.90 -2.31
CA ILE A 166 -10.85 9.95 -3.12
C ILE A 166 -12.26 10.53 -3.33
N ALA A 167 -12.97 10.88 -2.27
CA ALA A 167 -14.33 11.42 -2.35
C ALA A 167 -14.39 12.70 -3.22
N LEU A 168 -13.50 13.67 -2.98
CA LEU A 168 -13.43 14.90 -3.77
C LEU A 168 -13.09 14.62 -5.23
N GLY A 169 -12.14 13.71 -5.50
CA GLY A 169 -11.76 13.32 -6.86
C GLY A 169 -12.93 12.76 -7.69
N PHE A 170 -13.94 12.18 -7.05
CA PHE A 170 -15.16 11.70 -7.72
C PHE A 170 -16.29 12.74 -7.79
N ILE A 171 -16.46 13.55 -6.73
CA ILE A 171 -17.55 14.53 -6.65
C ILE A 171 -17.27 15.75 -7.53
N VAL A 172 -16.03 16.27 -7.49
CA VAL A 172 -15.67 17.53 -8.16
C VAL A 172 -15.90 17.51 -9.67
N PRO A 173 -15.60 16.43 -10.42
CA PRO A 173 -15.90 16.38 -11.86
C PRO A 173 -17.38 16.32 -12.21
N GLN A 174 -18.26 15.93 -11.27
CA GLN A 174 -19.70 15.78 -11.50
C GLN A 174 -20.47 17.07 -11.22
N ILE A 175 -19.87 18.00 -10.47
CA ILE A 175 -20.38 19.33 -10.21
C ILE A 175 -19.63 20.29 -11.14
N LYS A 176 -20.22 21.41 -11.57
CA LYS A 176 -19.45 22.52 -12.16
C LYS A 176 -18.53 23.08 -11.07
N ALA A 177 -17.44 22.39 -10.81
CA ALA A 177 -16.52 22.76 -9.76
C ALA A 177 -15.80 24.05 -10.16
N SER A 178 -15.78 24.98 -9.22
CA SER A 178 -15.02 26.21 -9.37
C SER A 178 -13.51 25.89 -9.44
N TRP A 179 -12.77 26.64 -10.27
CA TRP A 179 -11.30 26.58 -10.31
C TRP A 179 -10.61 26.55 -8.91
N PRO A 180 -11.08 27.33 -7.91
CA PRO A 180 -10.59 27.25 -6.54
C PRO A 180 -10.65 25.85 -5.91
N THR A 181 -11.72 25.09 -6.14
CA THR A 181 -11.89 23.73 -5.59
C THR A 181 -10.84 22.77 -6.13
N VAL A 182 -10.50 22.90 -7.42
CA VAL A 182 -9.45 22.10 -8.06
C VAL A 182 -8.08 22.44 -7.49
N ILE A 183 -7.78 23.74 -7.31
CA ILE A 183 -6.52 24.21 -6.72
C ILE A 183 -6.36 23.68 -5.29
N ILE A 184 -7.42 23.73 -4.47
CA ILE A 184 -7.39 23.22 -3.08
C ILE A 184 -7.11 21.71 -3.06
N MET A 185 -7.72 20.92 -3.95
CA MET A 185 -7.43 19.48 -4.03
C MET A 185 -5.98 19.19 -4.39
N VAL A 186 -5.45 19.88 -5.41
CA VAL A 186 -4.05 19.71 -5.84
C VAL A 186 -3.10 20.13 -4.72
N ALA A 187 -3.34 21.28 -4.09
CA ALA A 187 -2.54 21.77 -2.97
C ALA A 187 -2.58 20.80 -1.79
N THR A 188 -3.75 20.23 -1.46
CA THR A 188 -3.90 19.23 -0.39
C THR A 188 -3.14 17.95 -0.71
N GLY A 189 -3.21 17.47 -1.95
CA GLY A 189 -2.43 16.32 -2.40
C GLY A 189 -0.92 16.54 -2.33
N ILE A 190 -0.44 17.71 -2.78
CA ILE A 190 0.98 18.09 -2.69
C ILE A 190 1.40 18.22 -1.22
N LEU A 191 0.60 18.89 -0.38
CA LEU A 191 0.87 19.02 1.06
C LEU A 191 0.94 17.67 1.75
N LEU A 192 0.11 16.70 1.36
CA LEU A 192 0.18 15.33 1.86
C LEU A 192 1.46 14.63 1.45
N VAL A 193 1.84 14.72 0.16
CA VAL A 193 3.08 14.09 -0.32
C VAL A 193 4.29 14.74 0.35
N VAL A 194 4.38 16.07 0.36
CA VAL A 194 5.46 16.83 0.99
C VAL A 194 5.47 16.60 2.50
N GLY A 195 4.31 16.55 3.15
CA GLY A 195 4.18 16.26 4.59
C GLY A 195 4.66 14.86 4.93
N CYS A 196 4.30 13.85 4.14
CA CYS A 196 4.83 12.48 4.26
C CYS A 196 6.35 12.45 4.06
N VAL A 197 6.86 13.12 3.03
CA VAL A 197 8.31 13.19 2.75
C VAL A 197 9.04 13.89 3.89
N LEU A 198 8.57 15.04 4.37
CA LEU A 198 9.19 15.80 5.46
C LEU A 198 9.11 15.05 6.79
N TYR A 199 8.00 14.39 7.11
CA TYR A 199 7.87 13.58 8.31
C TYR A 199 8.84 12.39 8.30
N LEU A 200 8.98 11.72 7.14
CA LEU A 200 9.96 10.67 6.96
C LEU A 200 11.40 11.22 7.00
N TYR A 201 11.66 12.38 6.40
CA TYR A 201 13.00 12.99 6.27
C TYR A 201 13.52 13.64 7.57
N ARG A 202 12.68 14.32 8.36
CA ARG A 202 13.08 14.87 9.67
C ARG A 202 13.59 13.80 10.63
N ARG A 203 13.13 12.56 10.48
CA ARG A 203 13.63 11.41 11.25
C ARG A 203 15.03 10.96 10.84
N TRP A 204 15.51 11.33 9.65
CA TRP A 204 16.86 11.01 9.17
C TRP A 204 17.91 12.05 9.56
N ILE A 205 17.54 13.33 9.69
CA ILE A 205 18.49 14.41 10.06
C ILE A 205 18.75 14.45 11.57
N LYS A 206 17.79 14.08 12.42
CA LYS A 206 18.01 14.00 13.88
C LYS A 206 18.67 12.66 14.28
N LYS A 207 19.81 12.34 13.68
CA LYS A 207 20.77 11.37 14.21
C LYS A 207 21.88 12.11 14.92
#